data_AF-A0A849HKD5-F1
#
_entry.id   AF-A0A849HKD5-F1
#
_cell.length_a   1.000
_cell.length_b   1.000
_cell.length_c   1.000
_cell.angle_alpha   90.00
_cell.angle_beta   90.00
_cell.angle_gamma   90.00
#
_symmetry.space_group_name_H-M   'P 1'
#
loop_
_entity.id
_entity.type
_entity.pdbx_description
1 polymer ?
#
loop_
_entity_poly.entity_id
_entity_poly.type
_entity_poly.pdbx_seq_one_letter_code
_entity_poly.pdbx_strand_id
1 'polypeptide(L)'
;MALGFRRHRPSEQDAAPTAESPQVRDYRVLLLQAPATQLELAHERALALLDPLTRASILRTAQSRLLTGSGLTVDEVAPLARMLVAGEKQDPGVVLAGLTEGALDRLAGAVLSLQPQATAEAHPDAQPDAQTPAPHRDAEPTPLASTSASRQ
;
A
#
# COMPACT_ATOMS: atom_id res chain seq x y z
N MET A 1 59.59 -9.19 26.41
CA MET A 1 58.66 -8.04 26.36
C MET A 1 58.86 -7.36 25.00
N ALA A 2 57.90 -7.12 24.12
CA ALA A 2 56.44 -7.18 24.17
C ALA A 2 55.93 -7.60 22.78
N LEU A 3 55.01 -8.57 22.73
CA LEU A 3 54.30 -8.99 21.53
C LEU A 3 53.27 -7.91 21.16
N GLY A 4 53.48 -7.24 20.03
CA GLY A 4 52.52 -6.32 19.44
C GLY A 4 51.32 -7.09 18.90
N PHE A 5 50.31 -7.32 19.74
CA PHE A 5 49.01 -7.80 19.28
C PHE A 5 48.34 -6.68 18.48
N ARG A 6 48.51 -6.75 17.15
CA ARG A 6 47.65 -6.05 16.20
C ARG A 6 46.25 -6.58 16.45
N ARG A 7 45.42 -5.81 17.16
CA ARG A 7 43.98 -6.09 17.28
C ARG A 7 43.45 -6.12 15.87
N HIS A 8 43.20 -7.33 15.37
CA HIS A 8 42.32 -7.54 14.24
C HIS A 8 40.99 -6.93 14.67
N ARG A 9 40.72 -5.71 14.21
CA ARG A 9 39.37 -5.15 14.26
C ARG A 9 38.57 -6.13 13.40
N PRO A 10 37.62 -6.91 13.95
CA PRO A 10 36.70 -7.61 13.08
C PRO A 10 36.10 -6.52 12.22
N SER A 11 36.27 -6.63 10.91
CA SER A 11 35.58 -5.75 9.98
C SER A 11 34.13 -5.77 10.43
N GLU A 12 33.62 -4.61 10.82
CA GLU A 12 32.21 -4.28 10.80
C GLU A 12 31.80 -4.52 9.35
N GLN A 13 31.54 -5.80 9.08
CA GLN A 13 30.91 -6.30 7.90
C GLN A 13 29.64 -5.50 7.85
N ASP A 14 29.56 -4.59 6.88
CA ASP A 14 28.38 -3.92 6.39
C ASP A 14 27.15 -4.80 6.67
N ALA A 15 26.55 -4.61 7.84
CA ALA A 15 25.18 -4.99 8.06
C ALA A 15 24.44 -3.92 7.27
N ALA A 16 24.38 -4.11 5.94
CA ALA A 16 23.46 -3.39 5.10
C ALA A 16 22.14 -3.35 5.86
N PRO A 17 21.52 -2.17 6.04
CA PRO A 17 20.25 -2.11 6.75
C PRO A 17 19.35 -3.13 6.06
N THR A 18 18.92 -4.17 6.78
CA THR A 18 18.08 -5.24 6.25
C THR A 18 16.95 -4.55 5.50
N ALA A 19 17.04 -4.55 4.18
CA ALA A 19 16.20 -3.69 3.36
C ALA A 19 14.78 -4.17 3.57
N GLU A 20 13.95 -3.30 4.16
CA GLU A 20 12.55 -3.62 4.41
C GLU A 20 11.91 -4.14 3.11
N SER A 21 11.19 -5.25 3.22
CA SER A 21 10.47 -5.84 2.10
C SER A 21 9.55 -4.80 1.46
N PRO A 22 9.57 -4.64 0.11
CA PRO A 22 8.74 -3.66 -0.57
C PRO A 22 7.25 -3.88 -0.28
N GLN A 23 6.83 -5.12 -0.07
CA GLN A 23 5.45 -5.47 0.30
C GLN A 23 5.06 -4.90 1.66
N VAL A 24 5.97 -4.93 2.65
CA VAL A 24 5.69 -4.39 3.99
C VAL A 24 5.54 -2.88 3.94
N ARG A 25 6.38 -2.21 3.15
CA ARG A 25 6.28 -0.76 2.94
C ARG A 25 4.94 -0.39 2.30
N ASP A 26 4.56 -1.05 1.21
CA ASP A 26 3.31 -0.77 0.50
C ASP A 26 2.09 -1.08 1.37
N TYR A 27 2.16 -2.14 2.17
CA TYR A 27 1.14 -2.49 3.15
C TYR A 27 0.97 -1.43 4.23
N ARG A 28 2.05 -0.84 4.75
CA ARG A 28 1.95 0.29 5.71
C ARG A 28 1.30 1.51 5.08
N VAL A 29 1.61 1.82 3.83
CA VAL A 29 0.95 2.91 3.09
C VAL A 29 -0.56 2.63 2.97
N LEU A 30 -0.93 1.40 2.63
CA LEU A 30 -2.34 0.98 2.55
C LEU A 30 -3.07 1.16 3.90
N LEU A 31 -2.46 0.75 5.03
CA LEU A 31 -3.05 0.89 6.36
C LEU A 31 -3.37 2.35 6.71
N LEU A 32 -2.51 3.29 6.29
CA LEU A 32 -2.71 4.71 6.52
C LEU A 32 -3.83 5.29 5.65
N GLN A 33 -3.94 4.86 4.39
CA GLN A 33 -4.81 5.49 3.39
C GLN A 33 -6.20 4.88 3.30
N ALA A 34 -6.31 3.56 3.42
CA ALA A 34 -7.57 2.87 3.17
C ALA A 34 -8.58 3.05 4.32
N PRO A 35 -9.88 3.13 4.02
CA PRO A 35 -10.93 3.20 5.04
C PRO A 35 -10.99 1.89 5.84
N ALA A 36 -11.36 2.00 7.13
CA ALA A 36 -11.37 0.86 8.05
C ALA A 36 -12.20 -0.32 7.54
N THR A 37 -13.39 -0.07 6.97
CA THR A 37 -14.26 -1.11 6.43
C THR A 37 -13.63 -1.89 5.28
N GLN A 38 -12.86 -1.24 4.40
CA GLN A 38 -12.14 -1.92 3.33
C GLN A 38 -10.95 -2.72 3.87
N LEU A 39 -10.24 -2.17 4.86
CA LEU A 39 -9.14 -2.87 5.52
C LEU A 39 -9.62 -4.10 6.27
N GLU A 40 -10.76 -4.03 6.94
CA GLU A 40 -11.35 -5.16 7.67
C GLU A 40 -11.66 -6.32 6.71
N LEU A 41 -12.34 -6.03 5.60
CA LEU A 41 -12.65 -7.03 4.58
C LEU A 41 -11.38 -7.62 3.96
N ALA A 42 -10.36 -6.80 3.71
CA ALA A 42 -9.09 -7.27 3.16
C ALA A 42 -8.33 -8.16 4.15
N HIS A 43 -8.30 -7.79 5.43
CA HIS A 43 -7.68 -8.58 6.48
C HIS A 43 -8.42 -9.88 6.72
N GLU A 44 -9.75 -9.86 6.74
CA GLU A 44 -10.56 -11.07 6.90
C GLU A 44 -10.23 -12.08 5.80
N ARG A 45 -10.25 -11.64 4.54
CA ARG A 45 -9.91 -12.49 3.40
C ARG A 45 -8.45 -12.94 3.43
N ALA A 46 -7.52 -12.06 3.76
CA ALA A 46 -6.10 -12.39 3.84
C ALA A 46 -5.83 -13.45 4.91
N LEU A 47 -6.35 -13.26 6.12
CA LEU A 47 -6.21 -14.19 7.24
C LEU A 47 -6.82 -15.57 6.91
N ALA A 48 -7.95 -15.61 6.19
CA ALA A 48 -8.56 -16.86 5.74
C ALA A 48 -7.65 -17.68 4.81
N LEU A 49 -6.72 -17.04 4.08
CA LEU A 49 -5.75 -17.68 3.19
C LEU A 49 -4.47 -18.12 3.91
N LEU A 50 -4.18 -17.56 5.08
CA LEU A 50 -2.98 -17.92 5.84
C LEU A 50 -3.13 -19.28 6.53
N ASP A 51 -2.02 -19.99 6.69
CA ASP A 51 -2.01 -21.22 7.46
C ASP A 51 -2.31 -20.97 8.95
N PRO A 52 -2.85 -21.98 9.68
CA PRO A 52 -3.24 -21.81 11.08
C PRO A 52 -2.10 -21.39 12.02
N LEU A 53 -0.84 -21.77 11.75
CA LEU A 53 0.29 -21.40 12.60
C LEU A 53 0.62 -19.92 12.44
N THR A 54 0.60 -19.41 11.21
CA THR A 54 0.76 -17.98 10.95
C THR A 54 -0.38 -17.18 11.61
N ARG A 55 -1.64 -17.62 11.47
CA ARG A 55 -2.77 -16.98 12.15
C ARG A 55 -2.62 -16.98 13.67
N ALA A 56 -2.18 -18.10 14.27
CA ALA A 56 -1.96 -18.20 15.71
C ALA A 56 -0.87 -17.24 16.19
N SER A 57 0.21 -17.11 15.43
CA SER A 57 1.28 -16.14 15.71
C SER A 57 0.74 -14.70 15.68
N ILE A 58 -0.05 -14.35 14.67
CA ILE A 58 -0.65 -13.02 14.52
C ILE A 58 -1.62 -12.74 15.68
N LEU A 59 -2.51 -13.68 16.00
CA LEU A 59 -3.47 -13.57 17.10
C LEU A 59 -2.76 -13.33 18.43
N ARG A 60 -1.74 -14.12 18.74
CA ARG A 60 -1.00 -14.00 20.01
C ARG A 60 -0.28 -12.66 20.11
N THR A 61 0.35 -12.20 19.02
CA THR A 61 0.96 -10.87 18.98
C THR A 61 -0.07 -9.78 19.19
N ALA A 62 -1.21 -9.83 18.50
CA ALA A 62 -2.27 -8.83 18.62
C ALA A 62 -2.84 -8.76 20.04
N GLN A 63 -3.13 -9.91 20.65
CA GLN A 63 -3.58 -9.99 22.05
C GLN A 63 -2.53 -9.40 23.01
N SER A 64 -1.25 -9.69 22.80
CA SER A 64 -0.18 -9.18 23.65
C SER A 64 0.05 -7.67 23.51
N ARG A 65 -0.17 -7.11 22.33
CA ARG A 65 0.07 -5.68 22.04
C ARG A 65 -1.13 -4.82 22.39
N LEU A 66 -2.33 -5.31 22.10
CA LEU A 66 -3.58 -4.56 22.27
C LEU A 66 -4.26 -4.84 23.62
N LEU A 67 -3.79 -5.86 24.37
CA LEU A 67 -4.36 -6.29 25.66
C LEU A 67 -5.87 -6.56 25.58
N THR A 68 -6.33 -7.06 24.43
CA THR A 68 -7.73 -7.37 24.12
C THR A 68 -7.83 -8.73 23.41
N GLY A 69 -9.05 -9.23 23.23
CA GLY A 69 -9.30 -10.46 22.48
C GLY A 69 -8.96 -11.74 23.24
N SER A 70 -8.92 -11.75 24.57
CA SER A 70 -8.52 -12.91 25.39
C SER A 70 -9.38 -14.17 25.19
N GLY A 71 -10.61 -14.03 24.68
CA GLY A 71 -11.48 -15.15 24.33
C GLY A 71 -11.44 -15.55 22.86
N LEU A 72 -10.68 -14.83 22.05
CA LEU A 72 -10.63 -15.02 20.61
C LEU A 72 -9.73 -16.21 20.25
N THR A 73 -10.21 -17.03 19.32
CA THR A 73 -9.51 -18.21 18.81
C THR A 73 -8.95 -17.97 17.41
N VAL A 74 -8.04 -18.85 16.97
CA VAL A 74 -7.34 -18.74 15.67
C VAL A 74 -8.25 -18.91 14.46
N ASP A 75 -9.43 -19.52 14.64
CA ASP A 75 -10.40 -19.79 13.57
C ASP A 75 -11.45 -18.67 13.45
N GLU A 76 -11.50 -17.78 14.42
CA GLU A 76 -12.37 -16.59 14.40
C GLU A 76 -11.71 -15.46 13.58
N VAL A 77 -11.66 -15.68 12.27
CA VAL A 77 -10.97 -14.81 11.31
C VAL A 77 -11.55 -13.39 11.27
N ALA A 78 -12.88 -13.25 11.19
CA ALA A 78 -13.50 -11.93 11.08
C ALA A 78 -13.34 -11.06 12.35
N PRO A 79 -13.51 -11.58 13.58
CA PRO A 79 -13.17 -10.81 14.78
C PRO A 79 -11.67 -10.51 14.90
N LEU A 80 -10.77 -11.40 14.46
CA LEU A 80 -9.33 -11.13 14.41
C LEU A 80 -9.01 -9.98 13.45
N ALA A 81 -9.58 -9.98 12.25
CA ALA A 81 -9.41 -8.91 11.26
C ALA A 81 -9.84 -7.55 11.83
N ARG A 82 -11.02 -7.49 12.46
CA ARG A 82 -11.52 -6.26 13.10
C ARG A 82 -10.61 -5.79 14.23
N MET A 83 -10.11 -6.70 15.05
CA MET A 83 -9.17 -6.35 16.13
C MET A 83 -7.86 -5.76 15.58
N LEU A 84 -7.30 -6.35 14.52
CA LEU A 84 -6.09 -5.83 13.87
C LEU A 84 -6.30 -4.43 13.31
N VAL A 85 -7.38 -4.23 12.54
CA VAL A 85 -7.67 -2.92 11.93
C VAL A 85 -7.98 -1.87 12.98
N ALA A 86 -8.75 -2.21 14.01
CA ALA A 86 -9.02 -1.28 15.11
C ALA A 86 -7.71 -0.86 15.82
N GLY A 87 -6.83 -1.82 16.10
CA GLY A 87 -5.52 -1.55 16.70
C GLY A 87 -4.66 -0.61 15.84
N GLU A 88 -4.52 -0.92 14.56
CA GLU A 88 -3.70 -0.14 13.62
C GLU A 88 -4.32 1.23 13.27
N LYS A 89 -5.64 1.40 13.37
CA LYS A 89 -6.29 2.71 13.23
C LYS A 89 -6.14 3.58 14.47
N GLN A 90 -6.07 2.98 15.65
CA GLN A 90 -5.89 3.69 16.90
C GLN A 90 -4.42 4.08 17.14
N ASP A 91 -3.51 3.15 16.89
CA ASP A 91 -2.06 3.35 17.05
C ASP A 91 -1.30 2.66 15.90
N PRO A 92 -1.04 3.40 14.80
CA PRO A 92 -0.43 2.84 13.61
C PRO A 92 0.94 2.20 13.88
N GLY A 93 1.09 0.94 13.48
CA GLY A 93 2.30 0.14 13.61
C GLY A 93 2.43 -0.63 14.92
N VAL A 94 1.53 -0.46 15.90
CA VAL A 94 1.63 -1.10 17.22
C VAL A 94 1.60 -2.63 17.13
N VAL A 95 0.75 -3.18 16.25
CA VAL A 95 0.65 -4.63 16.07
C VAL A 95 1.77 -5.09 15.15
N LEU A 96 2.05 -4.35 14.07
CA LEU A 96 3.08 -4.70 13.09
C LEU A 96 4.47 -4.82 13.74
N ALA A 97 4.82 -3.92 14.65
CA ALA A 97 6.10 -3.95 15.37
C ALA A 97 6.26 -5.18 16.28
N GLY A 98 5.17 -5.88 16.61
CA GLY A 98 5.19 -7.12 17.38
C GLY A 98 5.20 -8.39 16.54
N LEU A 99 5.00 -8.30 15.23
CA LEU A 99 4.98 -9.46 14.35
C LEU A 99 6.41 -9.89 14.01
N THR A 100 6.60 -11.19 13.84
CA THR A 100 7.84 -11.70 13.23
C THR A 100 7.88 -11.26 11.77
N GLU A 101 9.09 -11.07 11.23
CA GLU A 101 9.29 -10.66 9.83
C GLU A 101 8.53 -11.56 8.86
N GLY A 102 8.64 -12.88 9.02
CA GLY A 102 7.92 -13.84 8.18
C GLY A 102 6.39 -13.81 8.32
N ALA A 103 5.85 -13.49 9.50
CA ALA A 103 4.40 -13.33 9.66
C ALA A 103 3.90 -12.01 9.04
N LEU A 104 4.69 -10.94 9.19
CA LEU A 104 4.41 -9.63 8.61
C LEU A 104 4.44 -9.68 7.08
N ASP A 105 5.45 -10.29 6.47
CA ASP A 105 5.54 -10.46 5.01
C ASP A 105 4.37 -11.29 4.47
N ARG A 106 4.03 -12.40 5.12
CA ARG A 106 2.89 -13.24 4.69
C ARG A 106 1.57 -12.48 4.76
N LEU A 107 1.34 -11.73 5.84
CA LEU A 107 0.15 -10.92 6.00
C LEU A 107 0.10 -9.79 4.96
N ALA A 108 1.20 -9.05 4.79
CA ALA A 108 1.33 -7.96 3.83
C ALA A 108 1.08 -8.45 2.40
N GLY A 109 1.76 -9.53 1.98
CA GLY A 109 1.58 -10.14 0.67
C GLY A 109 0.15 -10.63 0.43
N ALA A 110 -0.46 -11.27 1.43
CA ALA A 110 -1.85 -11.73 1.33
C ALA A 110 -2.83 -10.55 1.19
N VAL A 111 -2.71 -9.50 2.01
CA VAL A 111 -3.58 -8.32 1.94
C VAL A 111 -3.43 -7.60 0.61
N LEU A 112 -2.20 -7.39 0.15
CA LEU A 112 -1.91 -6.68 -1.11
C LEU A 112 -2.38 -7.48 -2.33
N SER A 113 -2.27 -8.81 -2.32
CA SER A 113 -2.77 -9.66 -3.42
C SER A 113 -4.28 -9.60 -3.63
N LEU A 114 -5.01 -9.18 -2.58
CA LEU A 114 -6.48 -9.09 -2.57
C LEU A 114 -6.98 -7.67 -2.86
N GLN A 115 -6.10 -6.68 -2.85
CA GLN A 115 -6.48 -5.34 -3.30
C GLN A 115 -6.67 -5.39 -4.81
N PRO A 116 -7.74 -4.76 -5.34
CA PRO A 116 -7.76 -4.47 -6.76
C PRO A 116 -6.50 -3.65 -7.04
N GLN A 117 -5.60 -4.18 -7.86
CA GLN A 117 -4.55 -3.39 -8.47
C GLN A 117 -5.29 -2.22 -9.10
N ALA A 118 -5.20 -1.03 -8.52
CA ALA A 118 -5.65 0.16 -9.20
C ALA A 118 -4.85 0.15 -10.50
N THR A 119 -5.54 -0.19 -11.59
CA THR A 119 -4.95 -0.41 -12.88
C THR A 119 -4.03 0.78 -13.15
N ALA A 120 -2.80 0.48 -13.52
CA ALA A 120 -1.88 1.46 -14.07
C ALA A 120 -2.51 2.06 -15.35
N GLU A 121 -3.40 3.03 -15.19
CA GLU A 121 -3.96 3.85 -16.26
C GLU A 121 -4.08 5.28 -15.78
N ALA A 122 -2.97 5.99 -15.89
CA ALA A 122 -2.90 7.34 -16.45
C ALA A 122 -1.43 7.81 -16.44
N HIS A 123 -0.59 7.20 -17.29
CA HIS A 123 0.50 7.98 -17.88
C HIS A 123 -0.08 8.68 -19.11
N PRO A 124 -0.37 9.99 -19.09
CA PRO A 124 -0.49 10.75 -20.33
C PRO A 124 0.92 11.03 -20.87
N ASP A 125 1.65 9.97 -21.25
CA ASP A 125 2.76 10.08 -22.18
C ASP A 125 2.21 9.80 -23.58
N ALA A 126 1.42 10.76 -24.06
CA ALA A 126 1.03 10.86 -25.45
C ALA A 126 1.35 12.29 -25.87
N GLN A 127 2.64 12.54 -26.11
CA GLN A 127 3.12 13.71 -26.82
C GLN A 127 2.54 13.61 -28.25
N PRO A 128 1.64 14.51 -28.70
CA PRO A 128 1.22 14.49 -30.08
C PRO A 128 2.32 15.16 -30.92
N ASP A 129 3.17 14.36 -31.54
CA ASP A 129 3.88 14.75 -32.76
C ASP A 129 2.83 15.01 -33.85
N ALA A 130 2.27 16.21 -33.84
CA ALA A 130 1.43 16.73 -34.91
C ALA A 130 2.14 17.95 -35.51
N GLN A 131 3.13 17.64 -36.35
CA GLN A 131 3.56 18.51 -37.44
C GLN A 131 2.30 18.92 -38.23
N THR A 132 1.76 20.10 -37.92
CA THR A 132 0.68 20.71 -38.71
C THR A 132 1.35 21.54 -39.80
N PRO A 133 1.41 21.10 -41.06
CA PRO A 133 1.72 22.00 -42.16
C PRO A 133 0.57 23.01 -42.26
N ALA A 134 0.89 24.29 -42.08
CA ALA A 134 -0.05 25.39 -42.22
C ALA A 134 -0.71 25.37 -43.61
N PRO A 135 -2.05 25.33 -43.73
CA PRO A 135 -2.70 25.66 -44.98
C PRO A 135 -2.63 27.18 -45.19
N HIS A 136 -2.15 27.55 -46.38
CA HIS A 136 -2.12 28.89 -46.93
C HIS A 136 -3.40 29.68 -46.63
N ARG A 137 -3.25 30.83 -45.95
CA ARG A 137 -4.26 31.89 -45.90
C ARG A 137 -4.19 32.67 -47.22
N ASP A 138 -4.94 32.22 -48.20
CA ASP A 138 -5.39 33.02 -49.33
C ASP A 138 -6.92 33.10 -49.32
N ALA A 139 -7.44 34.22 -49.82
CA ALA A 139 -8.85 34.64 -49.89
C ALA A 139 -9.40 35.26 -48.58
N GLU A 140 -9.14 36.55 -48.37
CA GLU A 140 -9.94 37.71 -48.80
C GLU A 140 -11.23 37.95 -47.99
N PRO A 141 -11.43 39.19 -47.50
CA PRO A 141 -12.61 39.58 -46.75
C PRO A 141 -13.68 40.14 -47.70
N THR A 142 -14.94 39.73 -47.54
CA THR A 142 -16.04 40.62 -47.93
C THR A 142 -17.25 40.43 -47.01
N PRO A 143 -17.75 41.53 -46.40
CA PRO A 143 -18.82 41.54 -45.41
C PRO A 143 -20.20 41.79 -46.06
N LEU A 144 -21.19 42.07 -45.19
CA LEU A 144 -22.56 42.57 -45.43
C LEU A 144 -23.62 41.45 -45.53
N ALA A 145 -24.79 41.54 -44.91
CA ALA A 145 -25.40 42.52 -44.02
C ALA A 145 -26.69 41.90 -43.45
N SER A 146 -27.16 42.46 -42.32
CA SER A 146 -28.55 42.87 -42.02
C SER A 146 -29.68 42.28 -42.89
N THR A 147 -30.86 41.88 -42.39
CA THR A 147 -31.71 42.59 -41.42
C THR A 147 -33.00 41.79 -41.18
N SER A 148 -33.59 42.03 -40.01
CA SER A 148 -35.04 42.15 -39.76
C SER A 148 -35.92 40.90 -39.65
N ALA A 149 -36.33 40.68 -38.41
CA ALA A 149 -37.70 40.38 -38.02
C ALA A 149 -38.72 41.35 -38.66
N SER A 150 -39.91 40.86 -39.04
CA SER A 150 -41.19 41.36 -38.49
C SER A 150 -42.40 40.61 -39.03
N ARG A 151 -43.45 40.62 -38.20
CA ARG A 151 -44.74 39.93 -38.29
C ARG A 151 -45.71 40.58 -39.29
N GLN A 152 -46.78 39.82 -39.52
CA GLN A 152 -48.19 40.22 -39.78
C GLN A 152 -48.54 41.67 -39.49
#